data_AF-A0A2G6MZJ7-F1
#
_entry.id   AF-A0A2G6MZJ7-F1
#
_cell.length_a   1.000
_cell.length_b   1.000
_cell.length_c   1.000
_cell.angle_alpha   90.00
_cell.angle_beta   90.00
_cell.angle_gamma   90.00
#
_symmetry.space_group_name_H-M   'P 1'
#
loop_
_entity.id
_entity.type
_entity.pdbx_description
1 polymer ?
#
loop_
_entity_poly.entity_id
_entity_poly.type
_entity_poly.pdbx_seq_one_letter_code
_entity_poly.pdbx_strand_id
1 'polypeptide(L)'
;MNVQPDLQFIKTLKGAGGDTLKKCYQCATCSVRCPLSTEEKPFPRKEMIWSQWGMKDQLLADPDVFLCHQCGDCTAYCPRGAKPGDVLGAIRAYAYTHYGWPGGLAKLASSAKGLPVMIGFPALVVFVMWLLSGAMHIPSKEVFAEHGYHEFFGHWEFKWYAKNIFFIVLIMVSSLGLACFSLFKGLTTMWKAMTESAHIKTDGFRPSLVQFVTAFLWPSLVEIIKHDRFKECGENDHRVTGHLPLMLAFIALFIVTIWSLIKNDILGLFIPSLIGPMVIWDPFKILANVAAIAMLFGVFSLWSNRLKSESEGNATKTFYDWFLIWEIAAVGVTGLGAELLRWLNIPTVGYIVYYLHLVSVMMLFLYLPYTKLAHLAYRTTAMAFEKYRESSFGKPIIEE
;
A
#
# COMPACT_ATOMS: atom_id res chain seq x y z
N MET A 1 24.40 7.71 -28.58
CA MET A 1 23.09 7.48 -27.93
C MET A 1 22.26 8.75 -28.09
N ASN A 2 21.18 8.71 -28.87
CA ASN A 2 20.26 9.85 -28.97
C ASN A 2 19.35 9.82 -27.73
N VAL A 3 19.67 10.65 -26.74
CA VAL A 3 18.82 10.82 -25.55
C VAL A 3 17.72 11.80 -25.92
N GLN A 4 16.47 11.35 -25.98
CA GLN A 4 15.28 12.20 -26.19
C GLN A 4 14.61 12.46 -24.83
N PRO A 5 14.75 13.65 -24.24
CA PRO A 5 14.26 13.91 -22.88
C PRO A 5 12.74 13.99 -22.82
N ASP A 6 12.11 13.20 -21.93
CA ASP A 6 10.69 13.37 -21.60
C ASP A 6 10.51 14.54 -20.62
N LEU A 7 10.29 15.74 -21.17
CA LEU A 7 10.10 16.97 -20.38
C LEU A 7 8.85 16.93 -19.49
N GLN A 8 7.81 16.20 -19.93
CA GLN A 8 6.57 16.07 -19.16
C GLN A 8 6.77 15.16 -17.95
N PHE A 9 7.55 14.09 -18.11
CA PHE A 9 7.97 13.25 -17.00
C PHE A 9 8.79 14.03 -15.98
N ILE A 10 9.78 14.83 -16.43
CA ILE A 10 10.56 15.71 -15.52
C ILE A 10 9.63 16.65 -14.75
N LYS A 11 8.68 17.31 -15.43
CA LYS A 11 7.71 18.21 -14.78
C LYS A 11 6.87 17.47 -13.74
N THR A 12 6.48 16.22 -14.03
CA THR A 12 5.70 15.38 -13.12
C THR A 12 6.52 15.00 -11.89
N LEU A 13 7.79 14.59 -12.06
CA LEU A 13 8.70 14.31 -10.93
C LEU A 13 8.87 15.52 -10.02
N LYS A 14 9.04 16.72 -10.59
CA LYS A 14 9.12 17.96 -9.80
C LYS A 14 7.87 18.19 -8.94
N GLY A 15 6.68 17.96 -9.50
CA GLY A 15 5.41 18.08 -8.78
C GLY A 15 5.19 17.02 -7.70
N ALA A 16 5.86 15.86 -7.82
CA ALA A 16 5.77 14.74 -6.89
C ALA A 16 6.87 14.74 -5.80
N GLY A 17 7.65 15.82 -5.66
CA GLY A 17 8.70 15.98 -4.65
C GLY A 17 10.13 15.79 -5.14
N GLY A 18 10.34 15.48 -6.43
CA GLY A 18 11.65 15.34 -7.07
C GLY A 18 12.22 16.65 -7.64
N ASP A 19 11.81 17.81 -7.13
CA ASP A 19 12.14 19.13 -7.70
C ASP A 19 13.66 19.42 -7.76
N THR A 20 14.40 18.81 -6.84
CA THR A 20 15.86 18.95 -6.71
C THR A 20 16.68 18.07 -7.66
N LEU A 21 16.05 17.26 -8.53
CA LEU A 21 16.75 16.34 -9.45
C LEU A 21 17.84 17.03 -10.29
N LYS A 22 17.61 18.28 -10.70
CA LYS A 22 18.53 19.09 -11.52
C LYS A 22 19.73 19.67 -10.76
N LYS A 23 19.79 19.53 -9.43
CA LYS A 23 20.94 19.98 -8.62
C LYS A 23 22.10 18.98 -8.64
N CYS A 24 21.82 17.73 -9.03
CA CYS A 24 22.79 16.65 -8.99
C CYS A 24 23.88 16.82 -10.07
N TYR A 25 25.13 16.93 -9.63
CA TYR A 25 26.32 17.01 -10.48
C TYR A 25 27.14 15.69 -10.53
N GLN A 26 26.53 14.56 -10.18
CA GLN A 26 27.14 13.23 -10.34
C GLN A 26 28.44 12.96 -9.54
N CYS A 27 28.56 13.44 -8.29
CA CYS A 27 29.75 13.22 -7.44
C CYS A 27 29.89 11.81 -6.83
N ALA A 28 28.90 10.93 -6.96
CA ALA A 28 28.86 9.58 -6.39
C ALA A 28 28.79 9.42 -4.86
N THR A 29 28.72 10.48 -4.05
CA THR A 29 28.58 10.37 -2.58
C THR A 29 27.42 9.47 -2.17
N CYS A 30 26.29 9.53 -2.90
CA CYS A 30 25.12 8.69 -2.66
C CYS A 30 25.38 7.19 -2.93
N SER A 31 26.23 6.87 -3.91
CA SER A 31 26.60 5.48 -4.22
C SER A 31 27.56 4.88 -3.23
N VAL A 32 28.51 5.67 -2.71
CA VAL A 32 29.42 5.19 -1.66
C VAL A 32 28.69 4.91 -0.35
N ARG A 33 27.61 5.64 -0.06
CA ARG A 33 26.85 5.50 1.19
C ARG A 33 25.76 4.43 1.14
N CYS A 34 25.27 4.08 -0.04
CA CYS A 34 24.09 3.22 -0.14
C CYS A 34 24.47 1.73 -0.11
N PRO A 35 23.92 0.92 0.81
CA PRO A 35 24.19 -0.52 0.85
C PRO A 35 23.60 -1.28 -0.34
N LEU A 36 22.72 -0.65 -1.13
CA LEU A 36 22.20 -1.22 -2.37
C LEU A 36 23.15 -1.04 -3.56
N SER A 37 24.16 -0.17 -3.44
CA SER A 37 25.08 0.13 -4.54
C SER A 37 26.17 -0.94 -4.62
N THR A 38 26.43 -1.44 -5.83
CA THR A 38 27.60 -2.29 -6.12
C THR A 38 28.50 -1.59 -7.14
N GLU A 39 29.65 -2.20 -7.46
CA GLU A 39 30.55 -1.68 -8.50
C GLU A 39 29.87 -1.68 -9.88
N GLU A 40 29.10 -2.73 -10.17
CA GLU A 40 28.38 -2.91 -11.44
C GLU A 40 27.06 -2.13 -11.48
N LYS A 41 26.44 -1.88 -10.32
CA LYS A 41 25.15 -1.18 -10.17
C LYS A 41 25.31 0.05 -9.26
N PRO A 42 25.88 1.16 -9.75
CA PRO A 42 26.08 2.37 -8.96
C PRO A 42 24.76 3.10 -8.67
N PHE A 43 24.22 2.90 -7.46
CA PHE A 43 22.90 3.37 -7.03
C PHE A 43 23.00 4.40 -5.90
N PRO A 44 22.21 5.50 -5.85
CA PRO A 44 21.22 5.94 -6.83
C PRO A 44 21.80 6.91 -7.87
N ARG A 45 23.13 6.96 -8.04
CA ARG A 45 23.80 7.94 -8.91
C ARG A 45 23.29 7.88 -10.35
N LYS A 46 23.16 6.65 -10.89
CA LYS A 46 22.65 6.34 -12.23
C LYS A 46 21.21 6.84 -12.42
N GLU A 47 20.35 6.58 -11.45
CA GLU A 47 18.94 6.98 -11.43
C GLU A 47 18.80 8.49 -11.35
N MET A 48 19.71 9.18 -10.65
CA MET A 48 19.74 10.63 -10.59
C MET A 48 20.06 11.27 -11.95
N ILE A 49 20.99 10.70 -12.74
CA ILE A 49 21.26 11.24 -14.09
C ILE A 49 20.13 10.93 -15.07
N TRP A 50 19.56 9.72 -15.00
CA TRP A 50 18.37 9.35 -15.78
C TRP A 50 17.18 10.25 -15.48
N SER A 51 16.98 10.62 -14.20
CA SER A 51 15.95 11.57 -13.79
C SER A 51 16.19 12.95 -14.39
N GLN A 52 17.44 13.41 -14.43
CA GLN A 52 17.80 14.67 -15.08
C GLN A 52 17.54 14.66 -16.58
N TRP A 53 17.80 13.55 -17.25
CA TRP A 53 17.58 13.42 -18.68
C TRP A 53 16.14 13.06 -19.06
N GLY A 54 15.25 12.80 -18.09
CA GLY A 54 13.88 12.40 -18.37
C GLY A 54 13.79 11.01 -19.00
N MET A 55 14.69 10.10 -18.62
CA MET A 55 14.75 8.71 -19.08
C MET A 55 13.69 7.86 -18.37
N LYS A 56 12.43 8.16 -18.68
CA LYS A 56 11.24 7.59 -18.04
C LYS A 56 11.24 6.06 -18.11
N ASP A 57 11.41 5.51 -19.31
CA ASP A 57 11.25 4.07 -19.53
C ASP A 57 12.35 3.28 -18.82
N GLN A 58 13.58 3.80 -18.80
CA GLN A 58 14.68 3.20 -18.05
C GLN A 58 14.41 3.22 -16.54
N LEU A 59 13.92 4.33 -15.99
CA LEU A 59 13.60 4.43 -14.57
C LEU A 59 12.42 3.55 -14.15
N LEU A 60 11.42 3.40 -15.02
CA LEU A 60 10.24 2.58 -14.74
C LEU A 60 10.51 1.08 -14.84
N ALA A 61 11.50 0.70 -15.66
CA ALA A 61 11.93 -0.68 -15.83
C ALA A 61 13.12 -1.06 -14.91
N ASP A 62 13.62 -0.13 -14.09
CA ASP A 62 14.73 -0.39 -13.18
C ASP A 62 14.24 -0.95 -11.83
N PRO A 63 14.59 -2.20 -11.46
CA PRO A 63 14.24 -2.77 -10.16
C PRO A 63 14.78 -1.94 -9.00
N ASP A 64 15.93 -1.29 -9.15
CA ASP A 64 16.62 -0.56 -8.08
C ASP A 64 15.75 0.56 -7.48
N VAL A 65 14.89 1.17 -8.30
CA VAL A 65 13.92 2.20 -7.89
C VAL A 65 12.96 1.68 -6.82
N PHE A 66 12.56 0.41 -6.90
CA PHE A 66 11.63 -0.23 -5.97
C PHE A 66 12.33 -0.91 -4.78
N LEU A 67 13.62 -1.22 -4.91
CA LEU A 67 14.47 -1.76 -3.83
C LEU A 67 14.92 -0.68 -2.83
N CYS A 68 14.93 0.58 -3.24
CA CYS A 68 15.19 1.72 -2.37
C CYS A 68 14.28 1.74 -1.12
N HIS A 69 14.86 1.83 0.08
CA HIS A 69 14.13 1.96 1.34
C HIS A 69 13.70 3.41 1.65
N GLN A 70 14.18 4.38 0.86
CA GLN A 70 14.03 5.81 1.13
C GLN A 70 14.52 6.16 2.54
N CYS A 71 15.71 5.68 2.89
CA CYS A 71 16.31 5.90 4.20
C CYS A 71 16.92 7.29 4.40
N GLY A 72 17.11 8.07 3.34
CA GLY A 72 17.57 9.46 3.47
C GLY A 72 19.08 9.65 3.59
N ASP A 73 19.91 8.62 3.80
CA ASP A 73 21.39 8.77 3.87
C ASP A 73 21.93 9.53 2.65
N CYS A 74 21.52 9.12 1.45
CA CYS A 74 21.89 9.79 0.20
C CYS A 74 21.43 11.26 0.11
N THR A 75 20.36 11.63 0.81
CA THR A 75 19.84 13.00 0.90
C THR A 75 20.66 13.82 1.89
N ALA A 76 20.87 13.31 3.11
CA ALA A 76 21.59 13.99 4.19
C ALA A 76 23.04 14.33 3.80
N TYR A 77 23.73 13.41 3.11
CA TYR A 77 25.12 13.60 2.69
C TYR A 77 25.27 14.23 1.31
N CYS A 78 24.20 14.67 0.64
CA CYS A 78 24.32 15.27 -0.69
C CYS A 78 24.91 16.69 -0.61
N PRO A 79 26.12 16.96 -1.14
CA PRO A 79 26.75 18.28 -1.06
C PRO A 79 26.03 19.38 -1.87
N ARG A 80 25.09 18.99 -2.73
CA ARG A 80 24.28 19.88 -3.58
C ARG A 80 22.83 19.98 -3.12
N GLY A 81 22.42 19.24 -2.08
CA GLY A 81 21.03 19.16 -1.64
C GLY A 81 20.08 18.66 -2.74
N ALA A 82 20.51 17.66 -3.52
CA ALA A 82 19.75 17.08 -4.64
C ALA A 82 18.74 15.98 -4.23
N LYS A 83 18.53 15.81 -2.91
CA LYS A 83 17.59 14.88 -2.25
C LYS A 83 17.27 13.58 -3.03
N PRO A 84 18.25 12.69 -3.29
CA PRO A 84 18.01 11.50 -4.12
C PRO A 84 16.90 10.58 -3.59
N GLY A 85 16.70 10.52 -2.26
CA GLY A 85 15.60 9.78 -1.65
C GLY A 85 14.23 10.27 -2.09
N ASP A 86 14.04 11.58 -2.18
CA ASP A 86 12.78 12.20 -2.61
C ASP A 86 12.56 12.03 -4.12
N VAL A 87 13.64 12.13 -4.92
CA VAL A 87 13.58 11.88 -6.37
C VAL A 87 13.13 10.44 -6.67
N LEU A 88 13.72 9.45 -5.99
CA LEU A 88 13.27 8.05 -6.11
C LEU A 88 11.84 7.84 -5.60
N GLY A 89 11.44 8.55 -4.54
CA GLY A 89 10.05 8.59 -4.06
C GLY A 89 9.08 9.08 -5.14
N ALA A 90 9.44 10.17 -5.83
CA ALA A 90 8.67 10.74 -6.93
C ALA A 90 8.59 9.79 -8.14
N ILE A 91 9.67 9.08 -8.46
CA ILE A 91 9.66 8.07 -9.54
C ILE A 91 8.70 6.93 -9.18
N ARG A 92 8.72 6.41 -7.94
CA ARG A 92 7.76 5.39 -7.50
C ARG A 92 6.33 5.87 -7.56
N ALA A 93 6.05 7.09 -7.08
CA ALA A 93 4.71 7.69 -7.16
C ALA A 93 4.20 7.77 -8.61
N TYR A 94 5.10 8.16 -9.54
CA TYR A 94 4.80 8.14 -10.97
C TYR A 94 4.57 6.71 -11.49
N ALA A 95 5.40 5.74 -11.09
CA ALA A 95 5.28 4.35 -11.52
C ALA A 95 3.93 3.74 -11.14
N TYR A 96 3.47 3.95 -9.90
CA TYR A 96 2.16 3.46 -9.45
C TYR A 96 1.00 4.07 -10.25
N THR A 97 1.14 5.33 -10.65
CA THR A 97 0.16 6.00 -11.51
C THR A 97 0.22 5.48 -12.95
N HIS A 98 1.43 5.28 -13.47
CA HIS A 98 1.70 4.84 -14.84
C HIS A 98 1.22 3.40 -15.10
N TYR A 99 1.51 2.50 -14.17
CA TYR A 99 1.09 1.10 -14.24
C TYR A 99 -0.35 0.86 -13.77
N GLY A 100 -0.96 1.85 -13.12
CA GLY A 100 -2.30 1.73 -12.53
C GLY A 100 -3.42 1.61 -13.57
N TRP A 101 -4.30 0.62 -13.38
CA TRP A 101 -5.51 0.44 -14.19
C TRP A 101 -6.77 0.47 -13.32
N PRO A 102 -7.82 1.24 -13.65
CA PRO A 102 -7.92 2.11 -14.82
C PRO A 102 -7.15 3.43 -14.61
N GLY A 103 -6.54 3.96 -15.68
CA GLY A 103 -5.68 5.14 -15.60
C GLY A 103 -6.36 6.40 -15.05
N GLY A 104 -7.69 6.54 -15.23
CA GLY A 104 -8.46 7.63 -14.63
C GLY A 104 -8.46 7.60 -13.10
N LEU A 105 -8.60 6.41 -12.51
CA LEU A 105 -8.58 6.21 -11.06
C LEU A 105 -7.16 6.41 -10.50
N ALA A 106 -6.15 5.91 -11.22
CA ALA A 106 -4.75 6.12 -10.88
C ALA A 106 -4.40 7.62 -10.86
N LYS A 107 -4.83 8.36 -11.89
CA LYS A 107 -4.63 9.81 -11.96
C LYS A 107 -5.37 10.55 -10.85
N LEU A 108 -6.59 10.13 -10.50
CA LEU A 108 -7.35 10.71 -9.39
C LEU A 108 -6.58 10.58 -8.07
N ALA A 109 -6.07 9.38 -7.78
CA ALA A 109 -5.37 9.06 -6.54
C ALA A 109 -3.96 9.66 -6.41
N SER A 110 -3.41 10.21 -7.49
CA SER A 110 -2.06 10.81 -7.51
C SER A 110 -2.01 12.28 -7.08
N SER A 111 -3.16 12.94 -6.83
CA SER A 111 -3.23 14.38 -6.58
C SER A 111 -4.21 14.73 -5.47
N ALA A 112 -3.85 15.73 -4.65
CA ALA A 112 -4.73 16.33 -3.65
C ALA A 112 -6.04 16.87 -4.24
N LYS A 113 -6.06 17.27 -5.51
CA LYS A 113 -7.28 17.72 -6.20
C LYS A 113 -8.31 16.59 -6.35
N GLY A 114 -7.86 15.33 -6.35
CA GLY A 114 -8.74 14.16 -6.40
C GLY A 114 -9.40 13.82 -5.07
N LEU A 115 -8.87 14.34 -3.94
CA LEU A 115 -9.28 13.93 -2.60
C LEU A 115 -10.80 14.08 -2.34
N PRO A 116 -11.49 15.17 -2.74
CA PRO A 116 -12.94 15.27 -2.52
C PRO A 116 -13.73 14.17 -3.22
N VAL A 117 -13.32 13.78 -4.43
CA VAL A 117 -13.95 12.68 -5.18
C VAL A 117 -13.56 11.34 -4.57
N MET A 118 -12.33 11.18 -4.11
CA MET A 118 -11.87 9.96 -3.45
C MET A 118 -12.63 9.66 -2.16
N ILE A 119 -13.06 10.69 -1.42
CA ILE A 119 -13.90 10.53 -0.23
C ILE A 119 -15.38 10.41 -0.64
N GLY A 120 -15.83 11.30 -1.52
CA GLY A 120 -17.23 11.42 -1.90
C GLY A 120 -17.77 10.18 -2.62
N PHE A 121 -16.96 9.52 -3.46
CA PHE A 121 -17.41 8.33 -4.18
C PHE A 121 -17.69 7.13 -3.25
N PRO A 122 -16.76 6.68 -2.38
CA PRO A 122 -17.05 5.63 -1.41
C PRO A 122 -18.15 6.02 -0.42
N ALA A 123 -18.18 7.26 0.04
CA ALA A 123 -19.28 7.77 0.88
C ALA A 123 -20.64 7.62 0.19
N LEU A 124 -20.76 8.08 -1.05
CA LEU A 124 -21.99 7.95 -1.82
C LEU A 124 -22.37 6.48 -2.03
N VAL A 125 -21.41 5.61 -2.35
CA VAL A 125 -21.69 4.17 -2.54
C VAL A 125 -22.21 3.53 -1.26
N VAL A 126 -21.53 3.73 -0.12
CA VAL A 126 -21.96 3.20 1.18
C VAL A 126 -23.36 3.74 1.54
N PHE A 127 -23.59 5.04 1.35
CA PHE A 127 -24.87 5.67 1.63
C PHE A 127 -26.00 5.12 0.76
N VAL A 128 -25.79 5.02 -0.56
CA VAL A 128 -26.79 4.46 -1.49
C VAL A 128 -27.08 3.00 -1.16
N MET A 129 -26.06 2.20 -0.81
CA MET A 129 -26.30 0.83 -0.37
C MET A 129 -27.12 0.77 0.92
N TRP A 130 -26.89 1.68 1.87
CA TRP A 130 -27.66 1.75 3.11
C TRP A 130 -29.12 2.15 2.87
N LEU A 131 -29.35 3.07 1.92
CA LEU A 131 -30.69 3.42 1.44
C LEU A 131 -31.40 2.23 0.78
N LEU A 132 -30.73 1.56 -0.16
CA LEU A 132 -31.29 0.40 -0.88
C LEU A 132 -31.52 -0.80 0.03
N SER A 133 -30.75 -0.90 1.11
CA SER A 133 -30.92 -1.93 2.13
C SER A 133 -32.07 -1.66 3.09
N GLY A 134 -32.91 -0.65 2.88
CA GLY A 134 -34.13 -0.42 3.67
C GLY A 134 -33.90 -0.18 5.18
N ALA A 135 -32.65 -0.09 5.62
CA ALA A 135 -32.23 -0.14 7.02
C ALA A 135 -31.68 1.20 7.51
N MET A 136 -32.05 2.31 6.86
CA MET A 136 -31.65 3.67 7.27
C MET A 136 -32.43 4.13 8.50
N HIS A 137 -32.23 3.43 9.62
CA HIS A 137 -32.72 3.81 10.92
C HIS A 137 -31.64 3.54 11.97
N ILE A 138 -31.73 4.24 13.10
CA ILE A 138 -30.88 3.97 14.25
C ILE A 138 -31.63 2.96 15.14
N PRO A 139 -31.02 1.82 15.53
CA PRO A 139 -31.67 0.85 16.40
C PRO A 139 -31.86 1.39 17.83
N SER A 140 -32.74 0.74 18.59
CA SER A 140 -32.80 0.96 20.04
C SER A 140 -31.52 0.45 20.73
N LYS A 141 -31.31 0.85 21.98
CA LYS A 141 -30.14 0.43 22.76
C LYS A 141 -30.10 -1.08 23.03
N GLU A 142 -31.27 -1.71 23.11
CA GLU A 142 -31.41 -3.15 23.37
C GLU A 142 -30.94 -3.94 22.14
N VAL A 143 -31.49 -3.59 20.98
CA VAL A 143 -31.10 -4.19 19.68
C VAL A 143 -29.63 -3.95 19.38
N PHE A 144 -29.13 -2.73 19.64
CA PHE A 144 -27.73 -2.39 19.42
C PHE A 144 -26.77 -3.15 20.36
N ALA A 145 -27.16 -3.41 21.61
CA ALA A 145 -26.34 -4.19 22.53
C ALA A 145 -26.17 -5.65 22.07
N GLU A 146 -27.22 -6.23 21.49
CA GLU A 146 -27.21 -7.61 21.00
C GLU A 146 -26.48 -7.76 19.67
N HIS A 147 -26.83 -6.95 18.67
CA HIS A 147 -26.35 -7.13 17.29
C HIS A 147 -25.21 -6.19 16.89
N GLY A 148 -24.98 -5.10 17.63
CA GLY A 148 -24.00 -4.08 17.28
C GLY A 148 -24.23 -3.52 15.87
N TYR A 149 -23.20 -3.59 15.03
CA TYR A 149 -23.27 -3.12 13.64
C TYR A 149 -23.64 -4.21 12.62
N HIS A 150 -23.90 -5.45 13.05
CA HIS A 150 -24.24 -6.54 12.12
C HIS A 150 -25.50 -6.25 11.30
N GLU A 151 -26.41 -5.43 11.83
CA GLU A 151 -27.65 -5.02 11.16
C GLU A 151 -27.55 -3.62 10.54
N PHE A 152 -26.35 -3.09 10.34
CA PHE A 152 -26.18 -1.75 9.74
C PHE A 152 -26.85 -1.66 8.36
N PHE A 153 -26.75 -2.71 7.54
CA PHE A 153 -27.46 -2.84 6.26
C PHE A 153 -28.76 -3.66 6.39
N GLY A 154 -29.30 -3.81 7.59
CA GLY A 154 -30.49 -4.61 7.88
C GLY A 154 -30.25 -6.12 7.93
N HIS A 155 -31.35 -6.86 8.04
CA HIS A 155 -31.38 -8.32 8.00
C HIS A 155 -32.24 -8.79 6.83
N TRP A 156 -31.75 -9.80 6.11
CA TRP A 156 -32.25 -10.26 4.81
C TRP A 156 -32.12 -11.78 4.66
N GLU A 157 -33.25 -12.49 4.53
CA GLU A 157 -33.19 -13.95 4.35
C GLU A 157 -32.92 -14.35 2.90
N PHE A 158 -31.64 -14.46 2.51
CA PHE A 158 -31.24 -15.02 1.22
C PHE A 158 -30.84 -16.51 1.35
N LYS A 159 -31.42 -17.39 0.53
CA LYS A 159 -31.22 -18.85 0.61
C LYS A 159 -29.76 -19.31 0.44
N TRP A 160 -28.92 -18.53 -0.24
CA TRP A 160 -27.53 -18.87 -0.57
C TRP A 160 -26.50 -17.86 -0.03
N TYR A 161 -26.91 -16.97 0.88
CA TYR A 161 -26.06 -15.90 1.38
C TYR A 161 -26.35 -15.57 2.84
N ALA A 162 -25.33 -15.22 3.63
CA ALA A 162 -25.49 -14.98 5.06
C ALA A 162 -26.42 -13.78 5.29
N LYS A 163 -27.30 -13.93 6.28
CA LYS A 163 -28.56 -13.19 6.35
C LYS A 163 -28.42 -11.66 6.48
N ASN A 164 -27.29 -11.06 6.89
CA ASN A 164 -27.28 -9.62 7.26
C ASN A 164 -26.18 -8.77 6.60
N ILE A 165 -25.46 -9.28 5.58
CA ILE A 165 -24.18 -8.67 5.14
C ILE A 165 -24.02 -8.54 3.62
N PHE A 166 -25.06 -8.86 2.84
CA PHE A 166 -24.98 -8.83 1.38
C PHE A 166 -24.41 -7.50 0.84
N PHE A 167 -24.93 -6.38 1.32
CA PHE A 167 -24.54 -5.05 0.86
C PHE A 167 -23.07 -4.71 1.18
N ILE A 168 -22.59 -5.04 2.39
CA ILE A 168 -21.19 -4.78 2.76
C ILE A 168 -20.24 -5.65 1.95
N VAL A 169 -20.55 -6.93 1.75
CA VAL A 169 -19.68 -7.82 0.97
C VAL A 169 -19.66 -7.39 -0.49
N LEU A 170 -20.83 -7.05 -1.07
CA LEU A 170 -20.93 -6.56 -2.44
C LEU A 170 -20.00 -5.38 -2.69
N ILE A 171 -19.99 -4.36 -1.82
CA ILE A 171 -19.14 -3.18 -2.04
C ILE A 171 -17.68 -3.43 -1.67
N MET A 172 -17.39 -4.11 -0.56
CA MET A 172 -16.02 -4.28 -0.07
C MET A 172 -15.23 -5.30 -0.88
N VAL A 173 -15.81 -6.47 -1.16
CA VAL A 173 -15.14 -7.52 -1.94
C VAL A 173 -15.02 -7.13 -3.40
N SER A 174 -16.00 -6.45 -3.99
CA SER A 174 -15.82 -5.89 -5.34
C SER A 174 -14.74 -4.82 -5.39
N SER A 175 -14.66 -3.93 -4.38
CA SER A 175 -13.58 -2.92 -4.31
C SER A 175 -12.20 -3.57 -4.19
N LEU A 176 -12.06 -4.57 -3.32
CA LEU A 176 -10.82 -5.34 -3.18
C LEU A 176 -10.49 -6.12 -4.46
N GLY A 177 -11.48 -6.73 -5.10
CA GLY A 177 -11.33 -7.46 -6.37
C GLY A 177 -10.81 -6.56 -7.50
N LEU A 178 -11.39 -5.35 -7.64
CA LEU A 178 -10.91 -4.34 -8.59
C LEU A 178 -9.47 -3.91 -8.28
N ALA A 179 -9.14 -3.71 -7.00
CA ALA A 179 -7.79 -3.35 -6.57
C ALA A 179 -6.77 -4.46 -6.88
N CYS A 180 -7.10 -5.72 -6.57
CA CYS A 180 -6.28 -6.88 -6.90
C CYS A 180 -6.09 -7.04 -8.41
N PHE A 181 -7.14 -6.82 -9.21
CA PHE A 181 -7.04 -6.85 -10.66
C PHE A 181 -6.17 -5.72 -11.23
N SER A 182 -6.30 -4.51 -10.69
CA SER A 182 -5.41 -3.38 -11.02
C SER A 182 -3.95 -3.71 -10.71
N LEU A 183 -3.67 -4.25 -9.51
CA LEU A 183 -2.33 -4.66 -9.14
C LEU A 183 -1.80 -5.75 -10.08
N PHE A 184 -2.59 -6.78 -10.37
CA PHE A 184 -2.20 -7.82 -11.32
C PHE A 184 -1.80 -7.22 -12.68
N LYS A 185 -2.61 -6.32 -13.24
CA LYS A 185 -2.30 -5.60 -14.48
C LYS A 185 -1.03 -4.75 -14.38
N GLY A 186 -0.87 -4.00 -13.30
CA GLY A 186 0.29 -3.13 -13.09
C GLY A 186 1.60 -3.92 -12.92
N LEU A 187 1.57 -4.96 -12.08
CA LEU A 187 2.73 -5.81 -11.80
C LEU A 187 3.15 -6.64 -13.02
N THR A 188 2.20 -7.16 -13.80
CA THR A 188 2.51 -7.88 -15.05
C THR A 188 3.13 -6.95 -16.09
N THR A 189 2.64 -5.70 -16.18
CA THR A 189 3.21 -4.69 -17.07
C THR A 189 4.62 -4.28 -16.62
N MET A 190 4.82 -4.06 -15.32
CA MET A 190 6.13 -3.77 -14.74
C MET A 190 7.12 -4.90 -14.98
N TRP A 191 6.72 -6.16 -14.72
CA TRP A 191 7.56 -7.33 -14.96
C TRP A 191 8.00 -7.42 -16.42
N LYS A 192 7.06 -7.19 -17.35
CA LYS A 192 7.36 -7.17 -18.79
C LYS A 192 8.38 -6.08 -19.13
N ALA A 193 8.20 -4.86 -18.64
CA ALA A 193 9.14 -3.77 -18.86
C ALA A 193 10.55 -4.09 -18.31
N MET A 194 10.63 -4.69 -17.12
CA MET A 194 11.89 -5.15 -16.52
C MET A 194 12.54 -6.26 -17.35
N THR A 195 11.79 -7.25 -17.84
CA THR A 195 12.33 -8.30 -18.71
C THR A 195 12.88 -7.76 -20.02
N GLU A 196 12.16 -6.81 -20.65
CA GLU A 196 12.58 -6.17 -21.90
C GLU A 196 13.86 -5.34 -21.69
N SER A 197 13.89 -4.54 -20.63
CA SER A 197 15.06 -3.72 -20.29
C SER A 197 16.29 -4.54 -19.89
N ALA A 198 16.09 -5.73 -19.31
CA ALA A 198 17.17 -6.65 -18.95
C ALA A 198 17.56 -7.60 -20.10
N HIS A 199 16.94 -7.47 -21.28
CA HIS A 199 17.16 -8.34 -22.45
C HIS A 199 17.00 -9.83 -22.14
N ILE A 200 16.07 -10.18 -21.25
CA ILE A 200 15.80 -11.58 -20.88
C ILE A 200 14.95 -12.21 -21.98
N LYS A 201 15.45 -13.29 -22.61
CA LYS A 201 14.70 -14.06 -23.61
C LYS A 201 13.50 -14.75 -22.93
N THR A 202 12.28 -14.41 -23.34
CA THR A 202 11.05 -14.97 -22.75
C THR A 202 10.59 -16.29 -23.38
N ASP A 203 11.25 -16.71 -24.46
CA ASP A 203 10.73 -17.70 -25.40
C ASP A 203 11.25 -19.12 -25.09
N GLY A 204 12.03 -19.25 -24.02
CA GLY A 204 12.65 -20.50 -23.57
C GLY A 204 12.08 -21.06 -22.27
N PHE A 205 12.94 -21.75 -21.52
CA PHE A 205 12.63 -22.42 -20.26
C PHE A 205 12.12 -21.44 -19.20
N ARG A 206 10.90 -21.69 -18.68
CA ARG A 206 10.28 -20.89 -17.62
C ARG A 206 10.11 -21.72 -16.35
N PRO A 207 10.22 -21.11 -15.16
CA PRO A 207 9.95 -21.81 -13.92
C PRO A 207 8.48 -22.24 -13.88
N SER A 208 8.23 -23.43 -13.35
CA SER A 208 6.87 -23.79 -12.93
C SER A 208 6.38 -22.83 -11.83
N LEU A 209 5.06 -22.79 -11.60
CA LEU A 209 4.49 -21.95 -10.55
C LEU A 209 5.11 -22.23 -9.18
N VAL A 210 5.32 -23.51 -8.84
CA VAL A 210 5.94 -23.92 -7.58
C VAL A 210 7.37 -23.39 -7.49
N GLN A 211 8.17 -23.56 -8.54
CA GLN A 211 9.55 -23.04 -8.58
C GLN A 211 9.57 -21.53 -8.46
N PHE A 212 8.67 -20.81 -9.14
CA PHE A 212 8.61 -19.36 -9.04
C PHE A 212 8.32 -18.90 -7.61
N VAL A 213 7.36 -19.56 -6.96
CA VAL A 213 6.98 -19.24 -5.58
C VAL A 213 8.12 -19.55 -4.61
N THR A 214 8.69 -20.76 -4.67
CA THR A 214 9.69 -21.19 -3.68
C THR A 214 11.05 -20.55 -3.90
N ALA A 215 11.47 -20.30 -5.15
CA ALA A 215 12.80 -19.76 -5.45
C ALA A 215 12.85 -18.23 -5.44
N PHE A 216 11.75 -17.53 -5.78
CA PHE A 216 11.78 -16.07 -5.97
C PHE A 216 10.83 -15.34 -5.03
N LEU A 217 9.53 -15.70 -5.01
CA LEU A 217 8.53 -14.95 -4.26
C LEU A 217 8.68 -15.12 -2.74
N TRP A 218 8.72 -16.36 -2.25
CA TRP A 218 8.79 -16.65 -0.81
C TRP A 218 10.04 -16.08 -0.15
N PRO A 219 11.27 -16.24 -0.71
CA PRO A 219 12.46 -15.61 -0.13
C PRO A 219 12.35 -14.09 -0.07
N SER A 220 11.69 -13.46 -1.05
CA SER A 220 11.48 -12.01 -1.08
C SER A 220 10.52 -11.55 0.03
N LEU A 221 9.45 -12.31 0.28
CA LEU A 221 8.53 -12.05 1.40
C LEU A 221 9.21 -12.21 2.76
N VAL A 222 10.02 -13.26 2.94
CA VAL A 222 10.77 -13.47 4.19
C VAL A 222 11.72 -12.31 4.46
N GLU A 223 12.45 -11.84 3.46
CA GLU A 223 13.36 -10.69 3.56
C GLU A 223 12.61 -9.39 3.93
N ILE A 224 11.43 -9.16 3.34
CA ILE A 224 10.58 -8.00 3.66
C ILE A 224 10.12 -8.04 5.12
N ILE A 225 9.66 -9.19 5.61
CA ILE A 225 9.13 -9.32 6.98
C ILE A 225 10.24 -9.04 8.00
N LYS A 226 11.45 -9.58 7.79
CA LYS A 226 12.57 -9.42 8.73
C LYS A 226 13.12 -7.98 8.81
N HIS A 227 12.89 -7.16 7.78
CA HIS A 227 13.44 -5.81 7.67
C HIS A 227 14.97 -5.73 7.77
N ASP A 228 15.69 -6.80 7.42
CA ASP A 228 17.16 -6.90 7.62
C ASP A 228 17.90 -5.74 6.93
N ARG A 229 17.64 -5.52 5.63
CA ARG A 229 18.24 -4.42 4.85
C ARG A 229 17.75 -3.02 5.22
N PHE A 230 16.57 -2.92 5.85
CA PHE A 230 16.09 -1.63 6.32
C PHE A 230 16.95 -1.16 7.50
N LYS A 231 17.38 -2.08 8.37
CA LYS A 231 18.24 -1.78 9.53
C LYS A 231 19.66 -1.39 9.17
N GLU A 232 20.12 -1.71 7.96
CA GLU A 232 21.43 -1.31 7.44
C GLU A 232 21.49 0.18 7.06
N CYS A 233 20.35 0.87 7.03
CA CYS A 233 20.28 2.28 6.68
C CYS A 233 20.28 3.16 7.93
N GLY A 234 21.27 4.06 8.07
CA GLY A 234 21.56 4.72 9.35
C GLY A 234 20.73 5.97 9.66
N GLU A 235 20.42 6.82 8.68
CA GLU A 235 19.84 8.15 8.96
C GLU A 235 18.38 8.09 9.43
N ASN A 236 17.64 7.06 9.02
CA ASN A 236 16.23 6.86 9.37
C ASN A 236 15.94 5.47 9.94
N ASP A 237 16.89 4.90 10.69
CA ASP A 237 16.71 3.61 11.39
C ASP A 237 15.51 3.63 12.34
N HIS A 238 15.28 4.75 13.02
CA HIS A 238 14.17 5.01 13.93
C HIS A 238 12.81 4.90 13.24
N ARG A 239 12.74 5.01 11.91
CA ARG A 239 11.50 4.80 11.15
C ARG A 239 10.99 3.35 11.26
N VAL A 240 11.88 2.37 11.51
CA VAL A 240 11.49 0.97 11.76
C VAL A 240 10.57 0.87 12.98
N THR A 241 10.81 1.69 14.01
CA THR A 241 10.04 1.66 15.26
C THR A 241 8.56 1.90 15.03
N GLY A 242 8.19 2.76 14.08
CA GLY A 242 6.80 2.99 13.68
C GLY A 242 6.34 2.08 12.54
N HIS A 243 7.21 1.82 11.55
CA HIS A 243 6.83 1.10 10.35
C HIS A 243 6.54 -0.39 10.57
N LEU A 244 7.41 -1.09 11.32
CA LEU A 244 7.27 -2.52 11.56
C LEU A 244 5.97 -2.88 12.32
N PRO A 245 5.67 -2.27 13.49
CA PRO A 245 4.41 -2.56 14.18
C PRO A 245 3.20 -2.18 13.33
N LEU A 246 3.28 -1.12 12.53
CA LEU A 246 2.22 -0.75 11.60
C LEU A 246 1.96 -1.84 10.57
N MET A 247 3.01 -2.32 9.88
CA MET A 247 2.90 -3.38 8.89
C MET A 247 2.34 -4.67 9.49
N LEU A 248 2.85 -5.09 10.64
CA LEU A 248 2.36 -6.29 11.33
C LEU A 248 0.91 -6.14 11.79
N ALA A 249 0.52 -4.95 12.25
CA ALA A 249 -0.87 -4.64 12.58
C ALA A 249 -1.79 -4.75 11.37
N PHE A 250 -1.39 -4.25 10.20
CA PHE A 250 -2.15 -4.42 8.96
C PHE A 250 -2.36 -5.88 8.59
N ILE A 251 -1.31 -6.70 8.67
CA ILE A 251 -1.39 -8.14 8.40
C ILE A 251 -2.33 -8.82 9.40
N ALA A 252 -2.18 -8.53 10.69
CA ALA A 252 -3.01 -9.09 11.75
C ALA A 252 -4.49 -8.68 11.60
N LEU A 253 -4.78 -7.41 11.36
CA LEU A 253 -6.15 -6.92 11.14
C LEU A 253 -6.76 -7.52 9.87
N PHE A 254 -5.98 -7.68 8.80
CA PHE A 254 -6.47 -8.35 7.59
C PHE A 254 -6.81 -9.83 7.85
N ILE A 255 -5.99 -10.54 8.62
CA ILE A 255 -6.30 -11.92 9.06
C ILE A 255 -7.59 -11.95 9.88
N VAL A 256 -7.77 -11.00 10.82
CA VAL A 256 -8.99 -10.89 11.61
C VAL A 256 -10.20 -10.60 10.72
N THR A 257 -10.08 -9.73 9.73
CA THR A 257 -11.16 -9.44 8.76
C THR A 257 -11.53 -10.68 7.96
N ILE A 258 -10.55 -11.44 7.45
CA ILE A 258 -10.78 -12.70 6.74
C ILE A 258 -11.45 -13.72 7.67
N TRP A 259 -10.98 -13.85 8.91
CA TRP A 259 -11.61 -14.73 9.88
C TRP A 259 -13.05 -14.31 10.16
N SER A 260 -13.31 -13.02 10.33
CA SER A 260 -14.67 -12.50 10.51
C SER A 260 -15.57 -12.87 9.34
N LEU A 261 -15.08 -12.75 8.11
CA LEU A 261 -15.78 -13.17 6.89
C LEU A 261 -16.04 -14.67 6.91
N ILE A 262 -15.03 -15.51 7.18
CA ILE A 262 -15.21 -16.97 7.22
C ILE A 262 -16.20 -17.37 8.32
N LYS A 263 -16.04 -16.83 9.53
CA LYS A 263 -16.87 -17.14 10.70
C LYS A 263 -18.33 -16.76 10.47
N ASN A 264 -18.59 -15.52 10.08
CA ASN A 264 -19.95 -15.01 9.95
C ASN A 264 -20.61 -15.44 8.63
N ASP A 265 -19.84 -15.55 7.55
CA ASP A 265 -20.40 -15.57 6.19
C ASP A 265 -20.37 -16.96 5.57
N ILE A 266 -19.44 -17.82 6.03
CA ILE A 266 -19.30 -19.19 5.54
C ILE A 266 -19.79 -20.18 6.61
N LEU A 267 -19.19 -20.14 7.79
CA LEU A 267 -19.55 -21.06 8.87
C LEU A 267 -20.92 -20.70 9.47
N GLY A 268 -21.24 -19.41 9.58
CA GLY A 268 -22.54 -18.92 10.05
C GLY A 268 -23.74 -19.41 9.23
N LEU A 269 -23.54 -19.77 7.96
CA LEU A 269 -24.59 -20.37 7.11
C LEU A 269 -25.05 -21.73 7.63
N PHE A 270 -24.13 -22.50 8.21
CA PHE A 270 -24.38 -23.85 8.72
C PHE A 270 -24.55 -23.88 10.24
N ILE A 271 -23.96 -22.91 10.95
CA ILE A 271 -23.95 -22.82 12.41
C ILE A 271 -24.38 -21.40 12.82
N PRO A 272 -25.70 -21.14 12.96
CA PRO A 272 -26.21 -19.79 13.25
C PRO A 272 -25.66 -19.16 14.54
N SER A 273 -25.26 -19.96 15.53
CA SER A 273 -24.68 -19.48 16.78
C SER A 273 -23.29 -18.84 16.62
N LEU A 274 -22.64 -18.99 15.46
CA LEU A 274 -21.38 -18.30 15.15
C LEU A 274 -21.59 -16.88 14.62
N ILE A 275 -22.82 -16.50 14.27
CA ILE A 275 -23.13 -15.16 13.75
C ILE A 275 -23.15 -14.17 14.92
N GLY A 276 -22.43 -13.06 14.76
CA GLY A 276 -22.46 -11.95 15.71
C GLY A 276 -21.09 -11.52 16.21
N PRO A 277 -21.06 -10.52 17.10
CA PRO A 277 -19.82 -9.93 17.56
C PRO A 277 -18.94 -10.96 18.27
N MET A 278 -17.63 -10.91 18.00
CA MET A 278 -16.66 -11.73 18.73
C MET A 278 -16.63 -11.31 20.21
N VAL A 279 -16.66 -12.30 21.10
CA VAL A 279 -16.48 -12.10 22.55
C VAL A 279 -15.05 -11.65 22.84
N ILE A 280 -14.82 -10.99 23.98
CA ILE A 280 -13.53 -10.38 24.30
C ILE A 280 -12.38 -11.38 24.42
N TRP A 281 -12.68 -12.64 24.78
CA TRP A 281 -11.72 -13.73 24.92
C TRP A 281 -11.46 -14.50 23.62
N ASP A 282 -12.17 -14.17 22.53
CA ASP A 282 -11.91 -14.77 21.22
C ASP A 282 -10.47 -14.42 20.81
N PRO A 283 -9.64 -15.41 20.42
CA PRO A 283 -8.23 -15.16 20.09
C PRO A 283 -8.07 -14.15 18.94
N PHE A 284 -9.00 -14.11 17.98
CA PHE A 284 -8.99 -13.12 16.91
C PHE A 284 -9.42 -11.75 17.40
N LYS A 285 -10.27 -11.67 18.43
CA LYS A 285 -10.63 -10.38 19.05
C LYS A 285 -9.46 -9.80 19.85
N ILE A 286 -8.72 -10.63 20.57
CA ILE A 286 -7.49 -10.23 21.26
C ILE A 286 -6.46 -9.74 20.23
N LEU A 287 -6.24 -10.51 19.16
CA LEU A 287 -5.36 -10.13 18.06
C LEU A 287 -5.76 -8.79 17.44
N ALA A 288 -7.06 -8.57 17.20
CA ALA A 288 -7.59 -7.32 16.67
C ALA A 288 -7.23 -6.12 17.55
N ASN A 289 -7.41 -6.24 18.87
CA ASN A 289 -7.19 -5.15 19.80
C ASN A 289 -5.69 -4.84 19.97
N VAL A 290 -4.85 -5.87 20.03
CA VAL A 290 -3.38 -5.70 20.03
C VAL A 290 -2.92 -5.03 18.73
N ALA A 291 -3.44 -5.47 17.59
CA ALA A 291 -3.11 -4.90 16.29
C ALA A 291 -3.61 -3.45 16.16
N ALA A 292 -4.80 -3.12 16.66
CA ALA A 292 -5.32 -1.75 16.65
C ALA A 292 -4.40 -0.78 17.42
N ILE A 293 -3.91 -1.18 18.60
CA ILE A 293 -2.96 -0.38 19.39
C ILE A 293 -1.64 -0.22 18.63
N ALA A 294 -1.11 -1.31 18.07
CA ALA A 294 0.13 -1.29 17.30
C ALA A 294 0.01 -0.41 16.03
N MET A 295 -1.15 -0.42 15.37
CA MET A 295 -1.45 0.44 14.22
C MET A 295 -1.46 1.91 14.62
N LEU A 296 -2.16 2.29 15.69
CA LEU A 296 -2.22 3.68 16.15
C LEU A 296 -0.85 4.19 16.58
N PHE A 297 -0.08 3.38 17.32
CA PHE A 297 1.31 3.69 17.67
C PHE A 297 2.17 3.88 16.42
N GLY A 298 2.08 2.96 15.45
CA GLY A 298 2.86 3.01 14.22
C GLY A 298 2.56 4.26 13.39
N VAL A 299 1.29 4.61 13.22
CA VAL A 299 0.86 5.84 12.54
C VAL A 299 1.37 7.08 13.26
N PHE A 300 1.20 7.15 14.58
CA PHE A 300 1.66 8.30 15.37
C PHE A 300 3.17 8.50 15.28
N SER A 301 3.94 7.41 15.38
CA SER A 301 5.40 7.43 15.23
C SER A 301 5.81 7.91 13.83
N LEU A 302 5.21 7.36 12.77
CA LEU A 302 5.50 7.78 11.39
C LEU A 302 5.09 9.24 11.12
N TRP A 303 3.95 9.68 11.65
CA TRP A 303 3.51 11.06 11.57
C TRP A 303 4.52 12.01 12.23
N SER A 304 4.96 11.68 13.45
CA SER A 304 5.91 12.50 14.21
C SER A 304 7.28 12.57 13.51
N ASN A 305 7.80 11.42 13.06
CA ASN A 305 9.05 11.35 12.31
C ASN A 305 8.99 12.15 11.01
N ARG A 306 7.84 12.13 10.33
CA ARG A 306 7.62 12.89 9.10
C ARG A 306 7.66 14.39 9.36
N LEU A 307 6.94 14.88 10.38
CA LEU A 307 6.95 16.30 10.75
C LEU A 307 8.37 16.78 11.08
N LYS A 308 9.13 15.98 11.83
CA LYS A 308 10.53 16.28 12.15
C LYS A 308 11.39 16.39 10.89
N SER A 309 11.35 15.37 10.03
CA SER A 309 12.12 15.35 8.77
C SER A 309 11.78 16.51 7.81
N GLU A 310 10.50 16.92 7.77
CA GLU A 310 10.08 18.10 7.01
C GLU A 310 10.61 19.41 7.62
N SER A 311 10.62 19.54 8.95
CA SER A 311 11.15 20.71 9.64
C SER A 311 12.66 20.89 9.48
N GLU A 312 13.39 19.78 9.39
CA GLU A 312 14.85 19.75 9.16
C GLU A 312 15.21 19.91 7.67
N GLY A 313 14.23 19.98 6.78
CA GLY A 313 14.44 20.09 5.33
C GLY A 313 14.91 18.79 4.65
N ASN A 314 14.93 17.68 5.38
CA ASN A 314 15.38 16.36 4.92
C ASN A 314 14.34 15.64 4.04
N ALA A 315 13.07 16.05 4.12
CA ALA A 315 11.99 15.54 3.28
C ALA A 315 11.16 16.67 2.67
N THR A 316 10.49 16.37 1.56
CA THR A 316 9.57 17.29 0.88
C THR A 316 8.13 16.96 1.23
N LYS A 317 7.29 17.96 1.52
CA LYS A 317 5.88 17.78 1.82
C LYS A 317 5.09 17.48 0.54
N THR A 318 4.64 16.24 0.36
CA THR A 318 3.86 15.82 -0.81
C THR A 318 2.53 15.20 -0.39
N PHE A 319 1.51 15.34 -1.25
CA PHE A 319 0.23 14.66 -1.04
C PHE A 319 0.41 13.15 -0.94
N TYR A 320 1.22 12.57 -1.83
CA TYR A 320 1.41 11.12 -1.92
C TYR A 320 1.95 10.50 -0.63
N ASP A 321 2.83 11.23 0.06
CA ASP A 321 3.41 10.78 1.31
C ASP A 321 2.47 10.91 2.50
N TRP A 322 1.65 11.96 2.53
CA TRP A 322 0.73 12.24 3.64
C TRP A 322 -0.59 11.49 3.52
N PHE A 323 -1.09 11.28 2.30
CA PHE A 323 -2.38 10.64 2.04
C PHE A 323 -2.50 9.29 2.77
N LEU A 324 -1.50 8.42 2.65
CA LEU A 324 -1.55 7.11 3.30
C LEU A 324 -1.54 7.23 4.83
N ILE A 325 -0.79 8.20 5.40
CA ILE A 325 -0.78 8.40 6.86
C ILE A 325 -2.18 8.83 7.34
N TRP A 326 -2.83 9.74 6.62
CA TRP A 326 -4.20 10.18 6.92
C TRP A 326 -5.22 9.07 6.76
N GLU A 327 -5.13 8.29 5.68
CA GLU A 327 -6.03 7.17 5.41
C GLU A 327 -5.96 6.11 6.51
N ILE A 328 -4.75 5.70 6.88
CA ILE A 328 -4.55 4.71 7.95
C ILE A 328 -5.02 5.27 9.30
N ALA A 329 -4.75 6.56 9.58
CA ALA A 329 -5.26 7.20 10.79
C ALA A 329 -6.79 7.19 10.82
N ALA A 330 -7.46 7.49 9.70
CA ALA A 330 -8.90 7.46 9.58
C ALA A 330 -9.45 6.04 9.83
N VAL A 331 -8.91 5.02 9.17
CA VAL A 331 -9.29 3.61 9.38
C VAL A 331 -9.13 3.20 10.84
N GLY A 332 -7.98 3.53 11.45
CA GLY A 332 -7.68 3.15 12.84
C GLY A 332 -8.54 3.85 13.89
N VAL A 333 -8.68 5.18 13.78
CA VAL A 333 -9.48 5.98 14.73
C VAL A 333 -10.96 5.64 14.62
N THR A 334 -11.49 5.53 13.40
CA THR A 334 -12.91 5.16 13.19
C THR A 334 -13.19 3.72 13.59
N GLY A 335 -12.26 2.78 13.35
CA GLY A 335 -12.43 1.38 13.72
C GLY A 335 -12.45 1.17 15.24
N LEU A 336 -11.46 1.74 15.95
CA LEU A 336 -11.44 1.69 17.42
C LEU A 336 -12.60 2.49 18.01
N GLY A 337 -12.93 3.65 17.43
CA GLY A 337 -14.09 4.45 17.82
C GLY A 337 -15.40 3.69 17.71
N ALA A 338 -15.62 2.96 16.61
CA ALA A 338 -16.81 2.13 16.42
C ALA A 338 -16.89 1.04 17.50
N GLU A 339 -15.78 0.39 17.85
CA GLU A 339 -15.73 -0.58 18.95
C GLU A 339 -16.10 0.03 20.30
N LEU A 340 -15.49 1.17 20.66
CA LEU A 340 -15.75 1.84 21.94
C LEU A 340 -17.22 2.27 22.04
N LEU A 341 -17.79 2.82 20.97
CA LEU A 341 -19.19 3.24 20.93
C LEU A 341 -20.16 2.06 21.03
N ARG A 342 -19.77 0.89 20.51
CA ARG A 342 -20.51 -0.36 20.71
C ARG A 342 -20.50 -0.78 22.18
N TRP A 343 -19.34 -0.73 22.84
CA TRP A 343 -19.23 -1.07 24.27
C TRP A 343 -19.98 -0.09 25.18
N LEU A 344 -19.98 1.19 24.83
CA LEU A 344 -20.74 2.22 25.55
C LEU A 344 -22.24 2.18 25.24
N ASN A 345 -22.68 1.32 24.31
CA ASN A 345 -24.06 1.20 23.86
C ASN A 345 -24.67 2.55 23.40
N ILE A 346 -23.94 3.28 22.55
CA ILE A 346 -24.34 4.58 21.99
C ILE A 346 -24.64 4.42 20.48
N PRO A 347 -25.85 3.98 20.09
CA PRO A 347 -26.15 3.63 18.70
C PRO A 347 -26.08 4.83 17.73
N THR A 348 -26.54 6.01 18.15
CA THR A 348 -26.60 7.21 17.30
C THR A 348 -25.21 7.61 16.77
N VAL A 349 -24.26 7.84 17.67
CA VAL A 349 -22.89 8.20 17.31
C VAL A 349 -22.14 6.99 16.73
N GLY A 350 -22.41 5.79 17.25
CA GLY A 350 -21.83 4.53 16.77
C GLY A 350 -22.05 4.33 15.27
N TYR A 351 -23.28 4.49 14.79
CA TYR A 351 -23.62 4.31 13.37
C TYR A 351 -22.95 5.34 12.47
N ILE A 352 -22.81 6.59 12.92
CA ILE A 352 -22.08 7.62 12.17
C ILE A 352 -20.60 7.26 12.05
N VAL A 353 -19.97 6.87 13.16
CA VAL A 353 -18.55 6.48 13.16
C VAL A 353 -18.33 5.20 12.35
N TYR A 354 -19.24 4.24 12.43
CA TYR A 354 -19.16 3.01 11.64
C TYR A 354 -19.35 3.28 10.15
N TYR A 355 -20.25 4.17 9.75
CA TYR A 355 -20.34 4.65 8.37
C TYR A 355 -19.02 5.25 7.89
N LEU A 356 -18.42 6.16 8.65
CA LEU A 356 -17.11 6.74 8.32
C LEU A 356 -16.01 5.68 8.26
N HIS A 357 -16.07 4.66 9.12
CA HIS A 357 -15.16 3.52 9.07
C HIS A 357 -15.30 2.76 7.75
N LEU A 358 -16.52 2.40 7.33
CA LEU A 358 -16.77 1.74 6.05
C LEU A 358 -16.26 2.58 4.87
N VAL A 359 -16.49 3.89 4.88
CA VAL A 359 -15.97 4.81 3.85
C VAL A 359 -14.44 4.75 3.79
N SER A 360 -13.76 4.86 4.92
CA SER A 360 -12.29 4.77 4.96
C SER A 360 -11.77 3.39 4.50
N VAL A 361 -12.37 2.29 4.95
CA VAL A 361 -11.94 0.95 4.51
C VAL A 361 -12.16 0.75 3.00
N MET A 362 -13.26 1.26 2.46
CA MET A 362 -13.50 1.22 1.01
C MET A 362 -12.51 2.10 0.24
N MET A 363 -12.16 3.28 0.76
CA MET A 363 -11.08 4.11 0.20
C MET A 363 -9.74 3.37 0.20
N LEU A 364 -9.37 2.78 1.34
CA LEU A 364 -8.18 1.97 1.49
C LEU A 364 -8.10 0.88 0.43
N PHE A 365 -9.16 0.10 0.21
CA PHE A 365 -9.19 -0.95 -0.81
C PHE A 365 -9.14 -0.39 -2.23
N LEU A 366 -10.06 0.50 -2.57
CA LEU A 366 -10.23 0.97 -3.94
C LEU A 366 -8.99 1.72 -4.47
N TYR A 367 -8.32 2.48 -3.60
CA TYR A 367 -7.16 3.30 -3.97
C TYR A 367 -5.81 2.65 -3.63
N LEU A 368 -5.80 1.46 -3.01
CA LEU A 368 -4.59 0.71 -2.68
C LEU A 368 -3.56 0.66 -3.83
N PRO A 369 -3.92 0.33 -5.09
CA PRO A 369 -2.95 0.10 -6.16
C PRO A 369 -2.24 1.37 -6.63
N TYR A 370 -2.78 2.55 -6.30
CA TYR A 370 -2.33 3.85 -6.81
C TYR A 370 -1.74 4.73 -5.72
N THR A 371 -1.66 4.23 -4.49
CA THR A 371 -1.18 4.97 -3.33
C THR A 371 0.08 4.33 -2.80
N LYS A 372 0.69 4.96 -1.78
CA LYS A 372 1.94 4.45 -1.20
C LYS A 372 1.80 3.03 -0.65
N LEU A 373 0.58 2.54 -0.39
CA LEU A 373 0.34 1.17 0.07
C LEU A 373 0.71 0.11 -0.99
N ALA A 374 0.65 0.47 -2.28
CA ALA A 374 1.07 -0.39 -3.40
C ALA A 374 2.55 -0.80 -3.29
N HIS A 375 3.37 -0.07 -2.53
CA HIS A 375 4.81 -0.36 -2.41
C HIS A 375 5.08 -1.79 -1.99
N LEU A 376 4.24 -2.41 -1.15
CA LEU A 376 4.43 -3.80 -0.73
C LEU A 376 4.42 -4.73 -1.94
N ALA A 377 3.46 -4.56 -2.84
CA ALA A 377 3.31 -5.40 -4.03
C ALA A 377 4.44 -5.15 -5.04
N TYR A 378 4.65 -3.88 -5.43
CA TYR A 378 5.66 -3.53 -6.43
C TYR A 378 7.09 -3.84 -5.98
N ARG A 379 7.41 -3.58 -4.69
CA ARG A 379 8.71 -3.95 -4.12
C ARG A 379 8.89 -5.47 -4.10
N THR A 380 7.89 -6.22 -3.65
CA THR A 380 7.97 -7.70 -3.63
C THR A 380 8.21 -8.23 -5.03
N THR A 381 7.52 -7.70 -6.04
CA THR A 381 7.73 -8.08 -7.44
C THR A 381 9.12 -7.71 -7.93
N ALA A 382 9.66 -6.53 -7.61
CA ALA A 382 11.01 -6.14 -7.98
C ALA A 382 12.09 -7.01 -7.31
N MET A 383 11.90 -7.38 -6.03
CA MET A 383 12.80 -8.29 -5.32
C MET A 383 12.78 -9.71 -5.92
N ALA A 384 11.58 -10.22 -6.24
CA ALA A 384 11.44 -11.49 -6.92
C ALA A 384 12.06 -11.45 -8.33
N PHE A 385 11.94 -10.31 -9.02
CA PHE A 385 12.54 -10.09 -10.33
C PHE A 385 14.07 -10.11 -10.27
N GLU A 386 14.71 -9.46 -9.28
CA GLU A 386 16.18 -9.53 -9.14
C GLU A 386 16.66 -10.97 -9.00
N LYS A 387 16.01 -11.75 -8.11
CA LYS A 387 16.35 -13.17 -7.91
C LYS A 387 16.09 -13.99 -9.18
N TYR A 388 15.03 -13.68 -9.91
CA TYR A 388 14.72 -14.32 -11.20
C TYR A 388 15.77 -14.00 -12.26
N ARG A 389 16.13 -12.72 -12.44
CA ARG A 389 17.11 -12.25 -13.42
C ARG A 389 18.49 -12.88 -13.22
N GLU A 390 18.88 -13.10 -11.96
CA GLU A 390 20.18 -13.69 -11.62
C GLU A 390 20.18 -15.23 -11.70
N SER A 391 19.01 -15.85 -11.80
CA SER A 391 18.84 -17.30 -11.92
C SER A 391 19.15 -17.82 -13.33
N SER A 392 19.19 -19.14 -13.47
CA SER A 392 19.31 -19.83 -14.77
C SER A 392 18.13 -19.55 -15.73
N PHE A 393 17.01 -19.03 -15.23
CA PHE A 393 15.87 -18.64 -16.06
C PHE A 393 16.00 -17.22 -16.63
N GLY A 394 16.82 -16.37 -16.00
CA GLY A 394 16.97 -14.96 -16.34
C GLY A 394 18.27 -14.62 -17.06
N LYS A 395 19.37 -15.30 -16.73
CA LYS A 395 20.65 -15.12 -17.42
C LYS A 395 20.57 -15.70 -18.83
N PRO A 396 21.08 -15.00 -19.86
CA PRO A 396 21.28 -15.63 -21.16
C PRO A 396 22.22 -16.83 -20.97
N ILE A 397 21.83 -17.99 -21.51
CA ILE A 397 22.75 -19.11 -21.66
C ILE A 397 23.90 -18.55 -22.50
N ILE A 398 25.08 -18.46 -21.91
CA ILE A 398 26.29 -18.16 -22.66
C ILE A 398 26.45 -19.35 -23.61
N GLU A 399 26.14 -19.15 -24.88
CA GLU A 399 26.57 -20.07 -25.93
C GLU A 399 28.10 -19.96 -25.96
N GLU A 400 28.78 -20.96 -25.38
CA GLU A 400 30.23 -21.15 -25.52
C GLU A 400 30.63 -21.43 -26.97
#